data_AF-A0A921H2L8-F1
#
_entry.id   AF-A0A921H2L8-F1
#
_cell.length_a   1.000
_cell.length_b   1.000
_cell.length_c   1.000
_cell.angle_alpha   90.00
_cell.angle_beta   90.00
_cell.angle_gamma   90.00
#
_symmetry.space_group_name_H-M   'P 1'
#
loop_
_entity.id
_entity.type
_entity.pdbx_description
1 polymer ?
#
loop_
_entity_poly.entity_id
_entity_poly.type
_entity_poly.pdbx_seq_one_letter_code
_entity_poly.pdbx_strand_id
1 'polypeptide(L)'
;MFNLKNTNKTIQDIDTFFDTIDETVLVFKSGVKNYLYNNSEQFNDNLQSMAKLEKTSNELRRSIESKLYTHSLMAEVRGDVLRLLERMESVVDILSRNLFQFEVEIPFIPVELNNDFIKLTETSTLSVEGIIPAAKAYFRTPDLMTDKIHRVYF
;
A
#
# COMPACT_ATOMS: atom_id res chain seq x y z
N MET A 1 15.44 31.75 -4.56
CA MET A 1 15.42 31.57 -3.10
C MET A 1 14.70 30.25 -2.81
N PHE A 2 15.43 29.25 -2.34
CA PHE A 2 14.95 27.87 -2.17
C PHE A 2 13.83 27.81 -1.13
N ASN A 3 12.65 27.30 -1.51
CA ASN A 3 11.53 27.19 -0.58
C ASN A 3 11.53 25.81 0.09
N LEU A 4 12.34 25.65 1.14
CA LEU A 4 12.45 24.45 1.98
C LEU A 4 11.07 23.92 2.46
N LYS A 5 10.06 24.79 2.57
CA LYS A 5 8.69 24.39 2.93
C LYS A 5 8.04 23.43 1.92
N ASN A 6 8.30 23.58 0.62
CA ASN A 6 7.66 22.77 -0.42
C ASN A 6 8.24 21.35 -0.50
N THR A 7 9.55 21.21 -0.24
CA THR A 7 10.23 19.91 -0.13
C THR A 7 9.68 19.10 1.05
N ASN A 8 9.49 19.74 2.21
CA ASN A 8 8.89 19.09 3.38
C ASN A 8 7.45 18.60 3.13
N LYS A 9 6.65 19.36 2.38
CA LYS A 9 5.28 18.94 2.05
C LYS A 9 5.25 17.71 1.15
N THR A 10 6.11 17.65 0.14
CA THR A 10 6.18 16.48 -0.77
C THR A 10 6.61 15.22 -0.01
N ILE A 11 7.55 15.34 0.93
CA ILE A 11 7.96 14.23 1.79
C ILE A 11 6.80 13.77 2.68
N GLN A 12 6.04 14.70 3.27
CA GLN A 12 4.84 14.36 4.06
C GLN A 12 3.76 13.65 3.23
N ASP A 13 3.55 14.08 1.98
CA ASP A 13 2.60 13.41 1.08
C ASP A 13 3.08 11.98 0.77
N ILE A 14 4.40 11.77 0.59
CA ILE A 14 4.99 10.44 0.40
C ILE A 14 4.82 9.57 1.66
N ASP A 15 5.03 10.13 2.86
CA ASP A 15 4.79 9.39 4.10
C ASP A 15 3.33 8.96 4.21
N THR A 16 2.41 9.88 3.93
CA THR A 16 0.96 9.62 3.94
C THR A 16 0.57 8.58 2.90
N PHE A 17 1.20 8.60 1.72
CA PHE A 17 1.02 7.59 0.68
C PHE A 17 1.40 6.21 1.20
N PHE A 18 2.56 6.06 1.82
CA PHE A 18 2.96 4.77 2.40
C PHE A 18 2.12 4.35 3.61
N ASP A 19 1.67 5.28 4.45
CA ASP A 19 0.72 4.99 5.53
C ASP A 19 -0.62 4.47 4.97
N THR A 20 -1.07 5.03 3.84
CA THR A 20 -2.28 4.55 3.15
C THR A 20 -2.12 3.11 2.68
N ILE A 21 -0.95 2.73 2.14
CA ILE A 21 -0.68 1.35 1.71
C ILE A 21 -0.65 0.40 2.91
N ASP A 22 -0.05 0.81 4.02
CA ASP A 22 -0.04 0.03 5.25
C ASP A 22 -1.47 -0.24 5.75
N GLU A 23 -2.30 0.80 5.77
CA GLU A 23 -3.72 0.69 6.13
C GLU A 23 -4.49 -0.21 5.16
N THR A 24 -4.22 -0.14 3.85
CA THR A 24 -4.78 -1.07 2.85
C THR A 24 -4.48 -2.52 3.19
N VAL A 25 -3.25 -2.84 3.60
CA VAL A 25 -2.86 -4.20 3.99
C VAL A 25 -3.65 -4.66 5.22
N LEU A 26 -3.85 -3.80 6.22
CA LEU A 26 -4.64 -4.12 7.40
C LEU A 26 -6.12 -4.39 7.06
N VAL A 27 -6.72 -3.52 6.24
CA VAL A 27 -8.11 -3.67 5.78
C VAL A 27 -8.27 -4.93 4.93
N PHE A 28 -7.29 -5.25 4.08
CA PHE A 28 -7.30 -6.48 3.27
C PHE A 28 -7.35 -7.74 4.15
N LYS A 29 -6.42 -7.85 5.12
CA LYS A 29 -6.38 -8.99 6.05
C LYS A 29 -7.68 -9.13 6.84
N SER A 30 -8.19 -8.00 7.35
CA SER A 30 -9.47 -7.94 8.06
C SER A 30 -10.64 -8.36 7.16
N GLY A 31 -10.67 -7.89 5.91
CA GLY A 31 -11.69 -8.22 4.92
C GLY A 31 -11.73 -9.71 4.61
N VAL A 32 -10.59 -10.32 4.28
CA VAL A 32 -10.50 -11.78 4.04
C VAL A 32 -11.00 -12.55 5.26
N LYS A 33 -10.55 -12.18 6.46
CA LYS A 33 -11.00 -12.82 7.70
C LYS A 33 -12.51 -12.72 7.90
N ASN A 34 -13.09 -11.53 7.74
CA ASN A 34 -14.53 -11.32 7.94
C ASN A 34 -15.36 -12.08 6.91
N TYR A 35 -14.89 -12.19 5.67
CA TYR A 35 -15.54 -13.03 4.67
C TYR A 35 -15.56 -14.51 5.10
N LEU A 36 -14.41 -15.07 5.47
CA LEU A 36 -14.27 -16.48 5.86
C LEU A 36 -15.12 -16.88 7.07
N TYR A 37 -15.38 -15.95 7.99
CA TYR A 37 -16.19 -16.17 9.19
C TYR A 37 -17.65 -15.71 9.05
N ASN A 38 -18.10 -15.34 7.85
CA ASN A 38 -19.47 -14.86 7.58
C ASN A 38 -19.86 -13.59 8.38
N ASN A 39 -18.90 -12.71 8.65
CA ASN A 39 -19.13 -11.41 9.29
C ASN A 39 -19.48 -10.36 8.21
N SER A 40 -20.65 -10.49 7.57
CA SER A 40 -21.00 -9.75 6.35
C SER A 40 -21.02 -8.22 6.52
N GLU A 41 -21.50 -7.71 7.66
CA GLU A 41 -21.52 -6.27 7.93
C GLU A 41 -20.09 -5.72 7.97
N GLN A 42 -19.22 -6.36 8.74
CA GLN A 42 -17.82 -5.96 8.84
C GLN A 42 -17.11 -6.14 7.50
N PHE A 43 -17.40 -7.20 6.74
CA PHE A 43 -16.84 -7.39 5.40
C PHE A 43 -17.20 -6.22 4.47
N ASN A 44 -18.47 -5.79 4.47
CA ASN A 44 -18.91 -4.62 3.70
C ASN A 44 -18.21 -3.32 4.16
N ASP A 45 -18.00 -3.12 5.45
CA ASP A 45 -17.22 -1.99 5.97
C ASP A 45 -15.76 -2.02 5.47
N ASN A 46 -15.16 -3.21 5.38
CA ASN A 46 -13.82 -3.39 4.81
C ASN A 46 -13.81 -3.01 3.32
N LEU A 47 -14.82 -3.40 2.53
CA LEU A 47 -14.91 -3.02 1.11
C LEU A 47 -15.03 -1.51 0.91
N GLN A 48 -15.86 -0.84 1.72
CA GLN A 48 -15.98 0.63 1.67
C GLN A 48 -14.65 1.32 2.03
N SER A 49 -13.98 0.82 3.07
CA SER A 49 -12.67 1.32 3.48
C SER A 49 -11.62 1.08 2.37
N MET A 50 -11.64 -0.09 1.75
CA MET A 50 -10.75 -0.45 0.65
C MET A 50 -10.91 0.49 -0.55
N ALA A 51 -12.15 0.77 -0.99
CA ALA A 51 -12.42 1.73 -2.08
C ALA A 51 -11.91 3.14 -1.76
N LYS A 52 -12.06 3.59 -0.51
CA LYS A 52 -11.56 4.89 -0.07
C LYS A 52 -10.04 4.93 -0.10
N LEU A 53 -9.37 3.88 0.38
CA LEU A 53 -7.91 3.79 0.42
C LEU A 53 -7.30 3.72 -0.98
N GLU A 54 -7.87 2.90 -1.87
CA GLU A 54 -7.46 2.82 -3.27
C GLU A 54 -7.51 4.20 -3.94
N LYS A 55 -8.67 4.87 -3.89
CA LYS A 55 -8.84 6.22 -4.41
C LYS A 55 -7.83 7.20 -3.81
N THR A 56 -7.65 7.17 -2.49
CA THR A 56 -6.72 8.05 -1.77
C THR A 56 -5.27 7.83 -2.20
N SER A 57 -4.86 6.56 -2.35
CA SER A 57 -3.50 6.20 -2.77
C SER A 57 -3.20 6.70 -4.19
N ASN A 58 -4.16 6.57 -5.12
CA ASN A 58 -4.05 7.05 -6.49
C ASN A 58 -3.98 8.58 -6.56
N GLU A 59 -4.83 9.28 -5.78
CA GLU A 59 -4.82 10.74 -5.68
C GLU A 59 -3.49 11.27 -5.11
N LEU A 60 -2.96 10.63 -4.05
CA LEU A 60 -1.66 10.95 -3.49
C LEU A 60 -0.53 10.73 -4.49
N ARG A 61 -0.52 9.59 -5.19
CA ARG A 61 0.47 9.30 -6.24
C ARG A 61 0.50 10.39 -7.31
N ARG A 62 -0.66 10.74 -7.87
CA ARG A 62 -0.80 11.80 -8.90
C ARG A 62 -0.39 13.17 -8.38
N SER A 63 -0.72 13.48 -7.12
CA SER A 63 -0.35 14.73 -6.46
C SER A 63 1.17 14.85 -6.28
N ILE A 64 1.82 13.76 -5.84
CA ILE A 64 3.29 13.68 -5.71
C ILE A 64 3.93 13.80 -7.09
N GLU A 65 3.43 13.08 -8.09
CA GLU A 65 3.92 13.13 -9.47
C GLU A 65 3.92 14.58 -10.01
N SER A 66 2.80 15.29 -9.89
CA SER A 66 2.69 16.70 -10.30
C SER A 66 3.70 17.61 -9.58
N LYS A 67 3.91 17.39 -8.27
CA LYS A 67 4.90 18.15 -7.49
C LYS A 67 6.33 17.86 -7.92
N LEU A 68 6.64 16.62 -8.28
CA LEU A 68 7.95 16.22 -8.79
C LEU A 68 8.26 16.84 -10.15
N TYR A 69 7.27 16.97 -11.04
CA TYR A 69 7.45 17.63 -12.34
C TYR A 69 7.65 19.15 -12.22
N THR A 70 7.00 19.78 -11.24
CA THR A 70 7.05 21.24 -11.04
C THR A 70 8.31 21.71 -10.29
N HIS A 71 9.00 20.84 -9.55
CA HIS A 71 10.18 21.20 -8.77
C HIS A 71 11.47 20.56 -9.32
N SER A 72 12.52 21.39 -9.47
CA SER A 72 13.80 21.01 -10.13
C SER A 72 14.69 20.05 -9.30
N LEU A 73 14.50 20.01 -7.98
CA LEU A 73 15.42 19.38 -7.01
C LEU A 73 15.55 17.84 -7.10
N MET A 74 14.78 17.17 -7.96
CA MET A 74 14.81 15.71 -8.12
C MET A 74 14.94 15.27 -9.59
N ALA A 75 15.36 16.14 -10.50
CA ALA A 75 15.35 15.85 -11.93
C ALA A 75 16.07 14.54 -12.32
N GLU A 76 17.19 14.22 -11.67
CA GLU A 76 18.00 13.01 -11.95
C GLU A 76 17.35 11.72 -11.46
N VAL A 77 16.68 11.74 -10.30
CA VAL A 77 16.07 10.55 -9.67
C VAL A 77 14.55 10.45 -9.88
N ARG A 78 13.95 11.43 -10.58
CA ARG A 78 12.50 11.54 -10.77
C ARG A 78 11.90 10.27 -11.35
N GLY A 79 12.54 9.70 -12.38
CA GLY A 79 12.05 8.48 -13.02
C GLY A 79 11.97 7.29 -12.06
N ASP A 80 12.98 7.14 -11.20
CA ASP A 80 13.04 6.03 -10.25
C ASP A 80 12.05 6.22 -9.10
N VAL A 81 11.89 7.45 -8.61
CA VAL A 81 10.87 7.79 -7.60
C VAL A 81 9.46 7.54 -8.14
N LEU A 82 9.15 7.98 -9.36
CA LEU A 82 7.84 7.76 -9.96
C LEU A 82 7.56 6.26 -10.14
N ARG A 83 8.52 5.50 -10.67
CA ARG A 83 8.41 4.05 -10.79
C ARG A 83 8.18 3.37 -9.44
N LEU A 84 8.89 3.79 -8.39
CA LEU A 84 8.67 3.26 -7.04
C LEU A 84 7.23 3.50 -6.59
N LEU A 85 6.73 4.73 -6.69
CA LEU A 85 5.37 5.07 -6.27
C LEU A 85 4.30 4.34 -7.10
N GLU A 86 4.48 4.21 -8.41
CA GLU A 86 3.59 3.42 -9.28
C GLU A 86 3.57 1.94 -8.91
N ARG A 87 4.73 1.35 -8.61
CA ARG A 87 4.80 -0.06 -8.19
C ARG A 87 4.12 -0.29 -6.85
N MET A 88 4.28 0.64 -5.92
CA MET A 88 3.67 0.58 -4.60
C MET A 88 2.15 0.79 -4.66
N GLU A 89 1.67 1.69 -5.51
CA GLU A 89 0.23 1.88 -5.74
C GLU A 89 -0.40 0.67 -6.46
N SER A 90 0.30 0.05 -7.41
CA SER A 90 -0.17 -1.19 -8.04
C SER A 90 -0.41 -2.33 -7.03
N VAL A 91 0.25 -2.34 -5.87
CA VAL A 91 -0.04 -3.29 -4.80
C VAL A 91 -1.43 -3.03 -4.21
N VAL A 92 -1.78 -1.77 -3.97
CA VAL A 92 -3.11 -1.37 -3.49
C VAL A 92 -4.19 -1.84 -4.47
N ASP A 93 -3.98 -1.64 -5.78
CA ASP A 93 -4.90 -2.11 -6.82
C ASP A 93 -5.08 -3.63 -6.81
N ILE A 94 -4.03 -4.40 -6.54
CA ILE A 94 -4.10 -5.86 -6.47
C ILE A 94 -4.92 -6.28 -5.24
N LEU A 95 -4.62 -5.72 -4.07
CA LEU A 95 -5.34 -6.03 -2.82
C LEU A 95 -6.81 -5.66 -2.92
N SER A 96 -7.10 -4.47 -3.45
CA SER A 96 -8.47 -3.98 -3.67
C SER A 96 -9.24 -4.91 -4.60
N ARG A 97 -8.74 -5.16 -5.81
CA ARG A 97 -9.40 -6.04 -6.78
C ARG A 97 -9.63 -7.45 -6.23
N ASN A 98 -8.66 -7.99 -5.50
CA ASN A 98 -8.79 -9.32 -4.92
C ASN A 98 -9.91 -9.37 -3.86
N LEU A 99 -9.99 -8.37 -2.98
CA LEU A 99 -11.04 -8.32 -1.97
C LEU A 99 -12.44 -8.11 -2.58
N PHE A 100 -12.55 -7.24 -3.59
CA PHE A 100 -13.82 -7.02 -4.30
C PHE A 100 -14.31 -8.26 -5.06
N GLN A 101 -13.41 -9.12 -5.54
CA GLN A 101 -13.81 -10.39 -6.17
C GLN A 101 -14.56 -11.31 -5.20
N PHE A 102 -14.32 -11.23 -3.89
CA PHE A 102 -15.05 -12.05 -2.91
C PHE A 102 -16.52 -11.64 -2.85
N GLU A 103 -16.81 -10.34 -2.98
CA GLU A 103 -18.19 -9.83 -3.03
C GLU A 103 -18.88 -10.15 -4.36
N VAL A 104 -18.14 -10.06 -5.48
CA VAL A 104 -18.71 -10.31 -6.82
C VAL A 104 -18.99 -11.78 -7.05
N GLU A 105 -18.04 -12.66 -6.72
CA GLU A 105 -18.11 -14.08 -7.03
C GLU A 105 -18.77 -14.90 -5.92
N ILE A 106 -18.82 -14.36 -4.69
CA ILE A 106 -19.36 -15.03 -3.50
C ILE A 106 -18.84 -16.48 -3.40
N PRO A 107 -17.51 -16.69 -3.44
CA PRO A 107 -16.94 -18.03 -3.46
C PRO A 107 -17.32 -18.82 -2.20
N PHE A 108 -17.75 -20.07 -2.40
CA PHE A 108 -17.86 -21.02 -1.30
C PHE A 108 -16.47 -21.50 -0.89
N ILE A 109 -16.09 -21.22 0.36
CA ILE A 109 -14.82 -21.66 0.95
C ILE A 109 -15.15 -22.62 2.10
N PRO A 110 -14.71 -23.90 2.03
CA PRO A 110 -14.87 -24.85 3.13
C PRO A 110 -14.25 -24.32 4.43
N VAL A 111 -14.97 -24.45 5.55
CA VAL A 111 -14.56 -23.89 6.85
C VAL A 111 -13.23 -24.48 7.33
N GLU A 112 -12.93 -25.71 6.94
CA GLU A 112 -11.67 -26.39 7.25
C GLU A 112 -10.45 -25.66 6.66
N LEU A 113 -10.64 -24.89 5.59
CA LEU A 113 -9.59 -24.12 4.93
C LEU A 113 -9.43 -22.71 5.49
N ASN A 114 -10.30 -22.25 6.40
CA ASN A 114 -10.26 -20.86 6.89
C ASN A 114 -8.88 -20.50 7.46
N ASN A 115 -8.28 -21.37 8.28
CA ASN A 115 -6.96 -21.12 8.85
C ASN A 115 -5.85 -21.07 7.79
N ASP A 116 -5.94 -21.93 6.76
CA ASP A 116 -4.97 -21.94 5.67
C ASP A 116 -5.09 -20.69 4.80
N PHE A 117 -6.31 -20.20 4.53
CA PHE A 117 -6.53 -18.94 3.82
C PHE A 117 -6.07 -17.72 4.61
N ILE A 118 -6.29 -17.69 5.92
CA ILE A 118 -5.78 -16.63 6.80
C ILE A 118 -4.25 -16.64 6.76
N LYS A 119 -3.63 -17.81 6.93
CA LYS A 119 -2.17 -17.93 6.90
C LYS A 119 -1.58 -17.55 5.54
N LEU A 120 -2.22 -17.96 4.44
CA LEU A 120 -1.83 -17.57 3.08
C LEU A 120 -1.89 -16.04 2.91
N THR A 121 -2.97 -15.43 3.39
CA THR A 121 -3.19 -13.99 3.33
C THR A 121 -2.11 -13.25 4.12
N GLU A 122 -1.90 -13.61 5.38
CA GLU A 122 -0.87 -13.03 6.25
C GLU A 122 0.53 -13.18 5.62
N THR A 123 0.87 -14.39 5.16
CA THR A 123 2.19 -14.67 4.56
C THR A 123 2.39 -13.86 3.28
N SER A 124 1.37 -13.72 2.45
CA SER A 124 1.45 -12.93 1.21
C SER A 124 1.66 -11.45 1.52
N THR A 125 0.96 -10.92 2.54
CA THR A 125 1.05 -9.50 2.91
C THR A 125 2.35 -9.14 3.62
N LEU A 126 3.08 -10.09 4.22
CA LEU A 126 4.39 -9.83 4.85
C LEU A 126 5.39 -9.20 3.88
N SER A 127 5.32 -9.56 2.58
CA SER A 127 6.17 -8.96 1.55
C SER A 127 5.95 -7.43 1.42
N VAL A 128 4.70 -6.99 1.55
CA VAL A 128 4.31 -5.58 1.49
C VAL A 128 4.68 -4.87 2.79
N GLU A 129 4.44 -5.49 3.94
CA GLU A 129 4.83 -4.96 5.25
C GLU A 129 6.34 -4.76 5.37
N GLY A 130 7.13 -5.67 4.78
CA GLY A 130 8.59 -5.56 4.73
C GLY A 130 9.09 -4.43 3.82
N ILE A 131 8.44 -4.19 2.68
CA ILE A 131 8.93 -3.20 1.70
C ILE A 131 8.58 -1.77 2.09
N ILE A 132 7.48 -1.52 2.82
CA ILE A 132 7.04 -0.17 3.20
C ILE A 132 8.14 0.58 4.01
N PRO A 133 8.73 0.02 5.07
CA PRO A 133 9.80 0.69 5.81
C PRO A 133 11.04 0.97 4.95
N ALA A 134 11.38 0.06 4.03
CA ALA A 134 12.52 0.22 3.13
C ALA A 134 12.28 1.36 2.12
N ALA A 135 11.08 1.41 1.55
CA ALA A 135 10.67 2.46 0.62
C ALA A 135 10.58 3.83 1.30
N LYS A 136 10.09 3.91 2.54
CA LYS A 136 10.15 5.15 3.35
C LYS A 136 11.60 5.59 3.64
N ALA A 137 12.49 4.65 3.95
CA ALA A 137 13.90 4.95 4.25
C ALA A 137 14.63 5.59 3.07
N TYR A 138 14.28 5.22 1.83
CA TYR A 138 14.83 5.85 0.62
C TYR A 138 14.71 7.39 0.62
N PHE A 139 13.62 7.94 1.18
CA PHE A 139 13.36 9.39 1.17
C PHE A 139 13.92 10.14 2.38
N ARG A 140 14.31 9.45 3.46
CA ARG A 140 14.71 10.08 4.74
C ARG A 140 16.08 9.67 5.22
N THR A 141 16.40 8.38 5.15
CA THR A 141 17.61 7.78 5.70
C THR A 141 18.12 6.67 4.76
N PRO A 142 18.66 7.04 3.58
CA PRO A 142 19.09 6.07 2.58
C PRO A 142 20.08 5.02 3.10
N ASP A 143 20.91 5.38 4.08
CA ASP A 143 21.88 4.47 4.72
C ASP A 143 21.24 3.26 5.42
N LEU A 144 19.97 3.37 5.83
CA LEU A 144 19.21 2.29 6.47
C LEU A 144 18.42 1.43 5.48
N MET A 145 18.45 1.75 4.20
CA MET A 145 17.66 1.06 3.17
C MET A 145 18.09 -0.40 3.01
N THR A 146 19.39 -0.66 2.91
CA THR A 146 19.93 -2.01 2.64
C THR A 146 19.57 -3.02 3.72
N ASP A 147 19.60 -2.60 5.00
CA ASP A 147 19.21 -3.45 6.13
C ASP A 147 17.71 -3.79 6.10
N LYS A 148 16.87 -2.81 5.72
CA LYS A 148 15.41 -3.02 5.62
C LYS A 148 15.01 -3.90 4.44
N ILE A 149 15.68 -3.74 3.29
CA ILE A 149 15.41 -4.54 2.08
C ILE A 149 15.71 -6.02 2.32
N HIS A 150 16.75 -6.36 3.08
CA HIS A 150 17.12 -7.75 3.34
C HIS A 150 15.95 -8.57 3.94
N ARG A 151 15.10 -7.94 4.76
CA ARG A 151 13.92 -8.58 5.35
C ARG A 151 12.81 -8.92 4.36
N VAL A 152 12.82 -8.32 3.18
CA VAL A 152 11.83 -8.60 2.12
C VAL A 152 12.19 -9.87 1.34
N TYR A 153 13.49 -10.18 1.27
CA TYR A 153 14.00 -11.34 0.53
C TYR A 153 13.99 -12.66 1.31
N PHE A 154 13.71 -12.62 2.62
CA PHE A 154 13.69 -13.77 3.52
C PHE A 154 12.27 -14.06 4.00
#